data_AF-A0AA39PW40-F1
#
_entry.id   AF-A0AA39PW40-F1
#
_cell.length_a   1.000
_cell.length_b   1.000
_cell.length_c   1.000
_cell.angle_alpha   90.00
_cell.angle_beta   90.00
_cell.angle_gamma   90.00
#
_symmetry.space_group_name_H-M   'P 1'
#
loop_
_entity.id
_entity.type
_entity.pdbx_description
1 polymer ?
#
loop_
_entity_poly.entity_id
_entity_poly.type
_entity_poly.pdbx_seq_one_letter_code
_entity_poly.pdbx_strand_id
1 'polypeptide(L)'
;MMVNLSQLVVDIEVNPHDESPEVLETIDMEVVQPGSKSGGPVASLDGFIISRERCGNAFLSILDEESDELQRFSGALFDKYGKVESHIVSEGFQSGTRCWGRELNVGKIIYIVDVTVYKNRRQGIGSFILKRLFESKYVQERDIVISWPVVERGFE
;
A
#
# COMPACT_ATOMS: atom_id res chain seq x y z
N MET A 1 13.01 20.14 17.84
CA MET A 1 11.83 20.99 17.52
C MET A 1 10.61 20.08 17.52
N MET A 2 9.53 20.49 18.18
CA MET A 2 8.28 19.71 18.22
C MET A 2 7.43 20.08 17.00
N VAL A 3 7.03 19.08 16.21
CA VAL A 3 6.19 19.25 15.03
C VAL A 3 4.74 19.35 15.49
N ASN A 4 4.04 20.40 15.06
CA ASN A 4 2.60 20.51 15.27
C ASN A 4 1.86 19.85 14.11
N LEU A 5 1.28 18.67 14.35
CA LEU A 5 0.57 17.88 13.33
C LEU A 5 -0.61 18.63 12.71
N SER A 6 -1.25 19.57 13.42
CA SER A 6 -2.40 20.33 12.90
C SER A 6 -2.02 21.35 11.82
N GLN A 7 -0.73 21.64 11.68
CA GLN A 7 -0.20 22.57 10.68
C GLN A 7 0.33 21.84 9.45
N LEU A 8 0.43 20.51 9.48
CA LEU A 8 0.89 19.73 8.35
C LEU A 8 -0.18 19.64 7.27
N VAL A 9 0.27 19.77 6.03
CA VAL A 9 -0.56 19.59 4.83
C VAL A 9 -0.10 18.33 4.13
N VAL A 10 -1.04 17.60 3.54
CA VAL A 10 -0.75 16.41 2.74
C VAL A 10 -1.18 16.69 1.32
N ASP A 11 -0.25 16.52 0.39
CA ASP A 11 -0.54 16.41 -1.03
C ASP A 11 -0.72 14.94 -1.39
N ILE A 12 -1.68 14.65 -2.26
CA ILE A 12 -1.99 13.29 -2.70
C ILE A 12 -2.12 13.30 -4.22
N GLU A 13 -1.16 12.65 -4.86
CA GLU A 13 -1.14 12.44 -6.30
C GLU A 13 -1.51 10.98 -6.60
N VAL A 14 -2.39 10.78 -7.58
CA VAL A 14 -2.78 9.45 -8.05
C VAL A 14 -2.75 9.47 -9.56
N ASN A 15 -1.92 8.62 -10.14
CA ASN A 15 -1.67 8.57 -11.57
C ASN A 15 -1.95 7.16 -12.12
N PRO A 16 -2.60 7.02 -13.28
CA PRO A 16 -2.72 5.71 -13.94
C PRO A 16 -1.33 5.12 -14.21
N HIS A 17 -1.19 3.80 -14.04
CA HIS A 17 0.06 3.13 -14.39
C HIS A 17 0.32 3.17 -15.90
N ASP A 18 1.57 3.27 -16.32
CA ASP A 18 1.94 3.43 -17.73
C ASP A 18 1.57 2.20 -18.57
N GLU A 19 1.79 1.00 -18.04
CA GLU A 19 1.57 -0.26 -18.77
C GLU A 19 0.17 -0.84 -18.55
N SER A 20 -0.41 -0.60 -17.37
CA SER A 20 -1.67 -1.19 -16.92
C SER A 20 -2.67 -0.16 -16.35
N PRO A 21 -2.98 0.94 -17.06
CA PRO A 21 -3.71 2.10 -16.51
C PRO A 21 -5.16 1.78 -16.08
N GLU A 22 -5.76 0.71 -16.62
CA GLU A 22 -7.15 0.32 -16.34
C GLU A 22 -7.30 -0.37 -14.98
N VAL A 23 -6.20 -0.92 -14.44
CA VAL A 23 -6.21 -1.82 -13.28
C VAL A 23 -5.22 -1.42 -12.19
N LEU A 24 -4.20 -0.62 -12.52
CA LEU A 24 -3.17 -0.18 -11.61
C LEU A 24 -3.01 1.34 -11.68
N GLU A 25 -2.92 1.97 -10.50
CA GLU A 25 -2.65 3.39 -10.33
C GLU A 25 -1.52 3.52 -9.29
N THR A 26 -0.60 4.47 -9.46
CA THR A 26 0.33 4.86 -8.37
C THR A 26 -0.39 5.82 -7.43
N ILE A 27 -0.03 5.78 -6.15
CA ILE A 27 -0.45 6.76 -5.16
C ILE A 27 0.79 7.27 -4.42
N ASP A 28 1.02 8.56 -4.57
CA ASP A 28 2.17 9.26 -4.02
C ASP A 28 1.65 10.36 -3.09
N MET A 29 2.13 10.38 -1.85
CA MET A 29 1.68 11.31 -0.82
C MET A 29 2.86 12.01 -0.19
N GLU A 30 2.82 13.35 -0.15
CA GLU A 30 3.84 14.15 0.52
C GLU A 30 3.25 14.95 1.67
N VAL A 31 3.93 14.92 2.82
CA VAL A 31 3.58 15.76 3.97
C VAL A 31 4.50 16.96 3.99
N VAL A 32 3.94 18.16 3.93
CA VAL A 32 4.68 19.42 3.95
C VAL A 32 4.34 20.20 5.21
N GLN A 33 5.34 20.87 5.77
CA GLN A 33 5.15 21.85 6.83
C GLN A 33 5.18 23.27 6.23
N PRO A 34 4.02 23.96 6.13
CA PRO A 34 3.95 25.31 5.58
C PRO A 34 4.87 26.27 6.34
N GLY A 35 5.59 27.12 5.61
CA GLY A 35 6.52 28.09 6.20
C GLY A 35 7.83 27.50 6.71
N SER A 36 8.11 26.21 6.49
CA SER A 36 9.41 25.62 6.80
C SER A 36 10.49 26.20 5.88
N LYS A 37 11.61 26.65 6.47
CA LYS A 37 12.78 27.15 5.74
C LYS A 37 13.48 26.08 4.90
N SER A 38 13.20 24.80 5.14
CA SER A 38 13.87 23.69 4.45
C SER A 38 13.22 23.28 3.12
N GLY A 39 12.08 23.88 2.74
CA GLY A 39 11.44 23.74 1.42
C GLY A 39 10.84 22.38 1.07
N GLY A 40 11.45 21.27 1.50
CA GLY A 40 11.03 19.91 1.14
C GLY A 40 10.04 19.25 2.10
N PRO A 41 9.47 18.10 1.71
CA PRO A 41 8.56 17.32 2.52
C PRO A 41 9.22 16.81 3.81
N VAL A 42 8.39 16.61 4.85
CA VAL A 42 8.79 16.02 6.13
C VAL A 42 8.53 14.52 6.20
N ALA A 43 7.65 14.01 5.34
CA ALA A 43 7.42 12.59 5.12
C ALA A 43 6.84 12.35 3.71
N SER A 44 7.01 11.14 3.20
CA SER A 44 6.36 10.62 1.99
C SER A 44 5.71 9.26 2.25
N LEU A 45 4.76 8.89 1.40
CA LEU A 45 4.23 7.54 1.25
C LEU A 45 4.01 7.29 -0.22
N ASP A 46 4.50 6.16 -0.69
CA ASP A 46 4.42 5.76 -2.10
C ASP A 46 3.83 4.35 -2.17
N GLY A 47 3.01 4.08 -3.19
CA GLY A 47 2.32 2.80 -3.30
C GLY A 47 1.48 2.65 -4.56
N PHE A 48 0.68 1.59 -4.57
CA PHE A 48 -0.19 1.21 -5.69
C PHE A 48 -1.63 1.03 -5.25
N ILE A 49 -2.56 1.39 -6.12
CA ILE A 49 -3.98 1.05 -6.04
C ILE A 49 -4.29 0.03 -7.12
N ILE A 50 -4.61 -1.19 -6.71
CA ILE A 50 -4.82 -2.35 -7.59
C ILE A 50 -6.32 -2.69 -7.63
N SER A 51 -6.93 -2.42 -8.78
CA SER A 51 -8.33 -2.77 -9.08
C SER A 51 -8.45 -4.23 -9.54
N ARG A 52 -8.14 -5.17 -8.64
CA ARG A 52 -7.99 -6.61 -8.96
C ARG A 52 -9.16 -7.28 -9.69
N GLU A 53 -10.38 -6.80 -9.48
CA GLU A 53 -11.57 -7.31 -10.19
C GLU A 53 -11.52 -7.06 -11.70
N ARG A 54 -10.76 -6.05 -12.13
CA ARG A 54 -10.56 -5.69 -13.54
C ARG A 54 -9.40 -6.46 -14.18
N CYS A 55 -8.52 -7.08 -13.39
CA CYS A 55 -7.37 -7.83 -13.91
C CYS A 55 -7.75 -9.15 -14.60
N GLY A 56 -8.96 -9.68 -14.35
CA GLY A 56 -9.36 -10.98 -14.89
C GLY A 56 -8.42 -12.09 -14.41
N ASN A 57 -7.94 -12.94 -15.32
CA ASN A 57 -6.97 -14.01 -15.03
C ASN A 57 -5.49 -13.56 -15.09
N ALA A 58 -5.24 -12.26 -15.32
CA ALA A 58 -3.91 -11.69 -15.48
C ALA A 58 -3.41 -11.00 -14.19
N PHE A 59 -4.12 -11.14 -13.06
CA PHE A 59 -3.77 -10.46 -11.80
C PHE A 59 -2.32 -10.71 -11.37
N LEU A 60 -1.89 -11.97 -11.38
CA LEU A 60 -0.52 -12.33 -10.97
C LEU A 60 0.53 -11.87 -11.99
N SER A 61 0.26 -11.95 -13.29
CA SER A 61 1.23 -11.54 -14.31
C SER A 61 1.46 -10.03 -14.32
N ILE A 62 0.39 -9.25 -14.11
CA ILE A 62 0.51 -7.79 -14.02
C ILE A 62 1.39 -7.40 -12.82
N LEU A 63 1.16 -8.01 -11.65
CA LEU A 63 1.96 -7.72 -10.44
C LEU A 63 3.39 -8.27 -10.49
N ASP A 64 3.62 -9.31 -11.29
CA ASP A 64 4.95 -9.87 -11.56
C ASP A 64 5.83 -8.89 -12.35
N GLU A 65 5.23 -8.19 -13.32
CA GLU A 65 5.93 -7.20 -14.15
C GLU A 65 6.35 -5.96 -13.35
N GLU A 66 5.60 -5.58 -12.30
CA GLU A 66 5.88 -4.40 -11.48
C GLU A 66 7.11 -4.55 -10.58
N SER A 67 7.22 -5.66 -9.82
CA SER A 67 8.36 -5.91 -8.95
C SER A 67 8.38 -7.33 -8.38
N ASP A 68 9.58 -7.83 -8.05
CA ASP A 68 9.78 -9.07 -7.29
C ASP A 68 8.98 -9.10 -5.97
N GLU A 69 8.79 -7.93 -5.35
CA GLU A 69 8.04 -7.79 -4.11
C GLU A 69 6.54 -8.04 -4.32
N LEU A 70 5.94 -7.37 -5.30
CA LEU A 70 4.54 -7.55 -5.67
C LEU A 70 4.28 -8.96 -6.21
N GLN A 71 5.22 -9.54 -6.95
CA GLN A 71 5.18 -10.95 -7.36
C GLN A 71 5.05 -11.87 -6.14
N ARG A 72 5.95 -11.73 -5.15
CA ARG A 72 5.96 -12.58 -3.95
C ARG A 72 4.72 -12.37 -3.10
N PHE A 73 4.31 -11.12 -2.90
CA PHE A 73 3.09 -10.78 -2.18
C PHE A 73 1.86 -11.43 -2.84
N SER A 74 1.70 -11.21 -4.15
CA SER A 74 0.53 -11.65 -4.89
C SER A 74 0.45 -13.18 -4.96
N GLY A 75 1.54 -13.85 -5.32
CA GLY A 75 1.60 -15.31 -5.41
C GLY A 75 1.56 -16.04 -4.06
N ALA A 76 1.86 -15.36 -2.95
CA ALA A 76 1.74 -15.95 -1.62
C ALA A 76 0.29 -15.96 -1.09
N LEU A 77 -0.53 -14.98 -1.48
CA LEU A 77 -1.84 -14.78 -0.90
C LEU A 77 -3.01 -15.04 -1.85
N PHE A 78 -2.81 -14.84 -3.15
CA PHE A 78 -3.90 -14.79 -4.12
C PHE A 78 -3.68 -15.75 -5.29
N ASP A 79 -4.79 -16.18 -5.87
CA ASP A 79 -4.82 -16.89 -7.14
C ASP A 79 -4.70 -15.91 -8.33
N LYS A 80 -4.68 -16.47 -9.55
CA LYS A 80 -4.61 -15.69 -10.80
C LYS A 80 -5.78 -14.74 -11.05
N TYR A 81 -6.86 -14.82 -10.26
CA TYR A 81 -8.03 -13.95 -10.33
C TYR A 81 -8.06 -12.89 -9.22
N GLY A 82 -6.98 -12.77 -8.44
CA GLY A 82 -6.92 -11.85 -7.30
C GLY A 82 -7.87 -12.27 -6.17
N LYS A 83 -8.16 -13.57 -6.05
CA LYS A 83 -8.91 -14.13 -4.92
C LYS A 83 -7.96 -14.83 -3.97
N VAL A 84 -8.18 -14.69 -2.67
CA VAL A 84 -7.38 -15.33 -1.64
C VAL A 84 -7.32 -16.83 -1.90
N GLU A 85 -6.11 -17.37 -1.79
CA GLU A 85 -5.86 -18.77 -2.02
C GLU A 85 -6.72 -19.65 -1.10
N SER A 86 -7.33 -20.68 -1.67
CA SER A 86 -8.32 -21.49 -0.97
C SER A 86 -7.75 -22.14 0.30
N HIS A 87 -6.49 -22.55 0.29
CA HIS A 87 -5.83 -23.20 1.42
C HIS A 87 -5.59 -22.25 2.61
N ILE A 88 -5.58 -20.92 2.38
CA ILE A 88 -5.45 -19.91 3.44
C ILE A 88 -6.75 -19.80 4.24
N VAL A 89 -7.90 -19.87 3.55
CA VAL A 89 -9.23 -19.66 4.15
C VAL A 89 -9.98 -20.95 4.48
N SER A 90 -9.52 -22.09 3.99
CA SER A 90 -10.14 -23.39 4.25
C SER A 90 -9.66 -23.98 5.58
N GLU A 91 -10.47 -24.86 6.18
CA GLU A 91 -10.01 -25.61 7.35
C GLU A 91 -8.90 -26.59 6.95
N GLY A 92 -7.73 -26.47 7.57
CA GLY A 92 -6.63 -27.42 7.36
C GLY A 92 -5.33 -27.00 8.02
N PHE A 93 -4.29 -27.82 7.85
CA PHE A 93 -2.94 -27.52 8.36
C PHE A 93 -2.30 -26.30 7.66
N GLN A 94 -2.65 -26.06 6.40
CA GLN A 94 -2.10 -24.98 5.59
C GLN A 94 -2.74 -23.61 5.84
N SER A 95 -3.78 -23.51 6.68
CA SER A 95 -4.49 -22.25 6.96
C SER A 95 -3.73 -21.31 7.92
N GLY A 96 -2.55 -21.74 8.41
CA GLY A 96 -1.74 -20.97 9.35
C GLY A 96 -2.52 -20.55 10.60
N THR A 97 -2.38 -19.28 10.97
CA THR A 97 -3.06 -18.66 12.12
C THR A 97 -4.55 -18.34 11.86
N ARG A 98 -5.03 -18.50 10.62
CA ARG A 98 -6.39 -18.12 10.20
C ARG A 98 -6.75 -16.66 10.48
N CYS A 99 -5.76 -15.77 10.50
CA CYS A 99 -6.01 -14.32 10.63
C CYS A 99 -6.59 -13.70 9.35
N TRP A 100 -6.60 -14.45 8.25
CA TRP A 100 -7.12 -14.03 6.95
C TRP A 100 -8.29 -14.92 6.55
N GLY A 101 -9.35 -14.29 6.05
CA GLY A 101 -10.54 -14.93 5.54
C GLY A 101 -10.94 -14.41 4.15
N ARG A 102 -12.18 -14.70 3.77
CA ARG A 102 -12.72 -14.33 2.44
C ARG A 102 -12.95 -12.83 2.31
N GLU A 103 -12.81 -12.03 3.37
CA GLU A 103 -12.80 -10.57 3.29
C GLU A 103 -11.73 -10.05 2.32
N LEU A 104 -10.60 -10.76 2.18
CA LEU A 104 -9.55 -10.42 1.22
C LEU A 104 -9.99 -10.53 -0.25
N ASN A 105 -11.19 -11.08 -0.53
CA ASN A 105 -11.73 -11.18 -1.89
C ASN A 105 -12.49 -9.94 -2.34
N VAL A 106 -12.80 -8.98 -1.45
CA VAL A 106 -13.63 -7.79 -1.74
C VAL A 106 -12.83 -6.49 -1.76
N GLY A 107 -13.16 -5.57 -2.66
CA GLY A 107 -12.52 -4.25 -2.76
C GLY A 107 -11.22 -4.23 -3.58
N LYS A 108 -10.55 -3.08 -3.58
CA LYS A 108 -9.20 -2.89 -4.15
C LYS A 108 -8.12 -3.36 -3.19
N ILE A 109 -6.90 -3.48 -3.68
CA ILE A 109 -5.69 -3.58 -2.83
C ILE A 109 -4.94 -2.27 -2.93
N ILE A 110 -4.75 -1.58 -1.81
CA ILE A 110 -3.83 -0.46 -1.67
C ILE A 110 -2.55 -1.04 -1.08
N TYR A 111 -1.54 -1.17 -1.92
CA TYR A 111 -0.24 -1.69 -1.56
C TYR A 111 0.71 -0.55 -1.23
N ILE A 112 1.12 -0.43 0.02
CA ILE A 112 2.08 0.58 0.47
C ILE A 112 3.49 0.01 0.30
N VAL A 113 4.25 0.61 -0.60
CA VAL A 113 5.65 0.25 -0.87
C VAL A 113 6.55 0.83 0.21
N ASP A 114 6.44 2.13 0.48
CA ASP A 114 7.26 2.78 1.51
C ASP A 114 6.49 3.88 2.26
N VAL A 115 6.91 4.11 3.50
CA VAL A 115 6.52 5.27 4.29
C VAL A 115 7.76 5.86 4.95
N THR A 116 8.28 6.93 4.35
CA THR A 116 9.49 7.57 4.84
C THR A 116 9.18 8.81 5.65
N VAL A 117 9.73 8.89 6.88
CA VAL A 117 9.78 10.12 7.68
C VAL A 117 11.22 10.64 7.70
N TYR A 118 11.46 11.71 6.93
CA TYR A 118 12.81 12.23 6.68
C TYR A 118 13.45 12.86 7.92
N LYS A 119 12.65 13.59 8.72
CA LYS A 119 13.12 14.30 9.93
C LYS A 119 12.07 14.20 11.03
N ASN A 120 12.47 14.52 12.26
CA ASN A 120 11.54 14.58 13.40
C ASN A 120 10.77 13.27 13.63
N ARG A 121 11.47 12.12 13.47
CA ARG A 121 10.91 10.79 13.74
C ARG A 121 10.37 10.68 15.17
N ARG A 122 9.46 9.73 15.39
CA ARG A 122 8.76 9.49 16.68
C ARG A 122 7.88 10.65 17.16
N GLN A 123 7.40 11.48 16.24
CA GLN A 123 6.45 12.58 16.53
C GLN A 123 5.06 12.35 15.92
N GLY A 124 4.73 11.11 15.53
CA GLY A 124 3.43 10.76 14.96
C GLY A 124 3.22 11.14 13.49
N ILE A 125 4.24 11.62 12.78
CA ILE A 125 4.15 12.01 11.35
C ILE A 125 3.79 10.82 10.46
N GLY A 126 4.40 9.65 10.68
CA GLY A 126 4.06 8.42 9.93
C GLY A 126 2.61 7.97 10.18
N SER A 127 2.14 8.05 11.43
CA SER A 127 0.73 7.79 11.73
C SER A 127 -0.20 8.83 11.11
N PHE A 128 0.25 10.08 11.01
CA PHE A 128 -0.51 11.16 10.40
C PHE A 128 -0.71 10.92 8.89
N ILE A 129 0.34 10.61 8.13
CA ILE A 129 0.21 10.37 6.69
C ILE A 129 -0.68 9.15 6.39
N LEU A 130 -0.51 8.05 7.15
CA LEU A 130 -1.37 6.87 7.04
C LEU A 130 -2.83 7.20 7.36
N LYS A 131 -3.08 7.98 8.42
CA LYS A 131 -4.45 8.43 8.75
C LYS A 131 -5.06 9.22 7.60
N ARG A 132 -4.27 10.08 6.95
CA ARG A 132 -4.74 10.84 5.78
C ARG A 132 -5.02 9.95 4.57
N LEU A 133 -4.26 8.87 4.37
CA LEU A 133 -4.56 7.87 3.36
C LEU A 133 -5.93 7.22 3.62
N PHE A 134 -6.18 6.75 4.85
CA PHE A 134 -7.47 6.14 5.24
C PHE A 134 -8.66 7.12 5.21
N GLU A 135 -8.42 8.41 5.43
CA GLU A 135 -9.44 9.47 5.32
C GLU A 135 -9.67 9.94 3.86
N SER A 136 -8.80 9.54 2.94
CA SER A 136 -8.88 9.95 1.53
C SER A 136 -10.01 9.24 0.78
N LYS A 137 -10.40 9.79 -0.38
CA LYS A 137 -11.37 9.16 -1.28
C LYS A 137 -10.86 7.86 -1.95
N TYR A 138 -9.56 7.56 -1.82
CA TYR A 138 -8.89 6.46 -2.51
C TYR A 138 -8.96 5.14 -1.73
N VAL A 139 -9.35 5.19 -0.45
CA VAL A 139 -9.55 4.01 0.40
C VAL A 139 -11.02 3.92 0.81
N GLN A 140 -11.64 2.79 0.51
CA GLN A 140 -13.01 2.48 0.93
C GLN A 140 -13.00 1.44 2.05
N GLU A 141 -14.14 1.32 2.75
CA GLU A 141 -14.30 0.40 3.90
C GLU A 141 -13.95 -1.07 3.57
N ARG A 142 -14.15 -1.47 2.31
CA ARG A 142 -13.91 -2.85 1.86
C ARG A 142 -12.55 -3.04 1.19
N ASP A 143 -11.78 -1.97 1.02
CA ASP A 143 -10.46 -2.07 0.42
C ASP A 143 -9.45 -2.60 1.44
N ILE A 144 -8.41 -3.25 0.93
CA ILE A 144 -7.33 -3.80 1.74
C ILE A 144 -6.17 -2.82 1.66
N VAL A 145 -5.69 -2.32 2.79
CA VAL A 145 -4.45 -1.53 2.85
C VAL A 145 -3.38 -2.40 3.48
N ILE A 146 -2.30 -2.68 2.75
CA ILE A 146 -1.26 -3.61 3.18
C ILE A 146 0.13 -3.12 2.76
N SER A 147 1.13 -3.48 3.55
CA SER A 147 2.54 -3.40 3.18
C SER A 147 3.14 -4.77 3.44
N TRP A 148 3.96 -5.27 2.52
CA TRP A 148 4.58 -6.58 2.67
C TRP A 148 5.92 -6.43 3.38
N PRO A 149 6.18 -7.20 4.45
CA PRO A 149 7.47 -7.15 5.11
C PRO A 149 8.53 -7.75 4.18
N VAL A 150 9.29 -6.88 3.50
CA VAL A 150 10.51 -7.31 2.82
C VAL A 150 11.61 -7.43 3.86
N VAL A 151 12.23 -8.61 3.92
CA VAL A 151 13.52 -8.72 4.58
C VAL A 151 14.52 -7.98 3.69
N GLU A 152 14.82 -6.72 4.03
CA GLU A 152 16.05 -6.11 3.54
C GLU A 152 17.19 -7.03 3.97
N ARG A 153 17.80 -7.75 3.02
CA ARG A 153 19.09 -8.39 3.28
C ARG A 153 20.05 -7.24 3.58
N GLY A 154 20.29 -7.02 4.86
CA GLY A 154 21.17 -5.95 5.33
C GLY A 154 22.49 -5.96 4.58
N PHE A 155 22.98 -4.76 4.30
CA PHE A 155 24.35 -4.50 3.89
C PHE A 155 25.32 -5.38 4.70
N GLU A 156 26.11 -6.20 3.99
CA GLU A 156 27.32 -6.83 4.53
C GLU A 156 28.38 -5.78 4.90
#